data_AF-A0A1V4YLA9-F1
#
_entry.id   AF-A0A1V4YLA9-F1
#
_cell.length_a   1.000
_cell.length_b   1.000
_cell.length_c   1.000
_cell.angle_alpha   90.00
_cell.angle_beta   90.00
_cell.angle_gamma   90.00
#
_symmetry.space_group_name_H-M   'P 1'
#
loop_
_entity.id
_entity.type
_entity.pdbx_description
1 polymer ?
#
loop_
_entity_poly.entity_id
_entity_poly.type
_entity_poly.pdbx_seq_one_letter_code
_entity_poly.pdbx_strand_id
1 'polypeptide(L)'
;MEDDLRYLLLGYRKYTKTTQRELAKTLDIPLYTYTALEIGSFKQPSEHLLSKIKGLTTEFDQDDLKHIGRGYWIKDEVGPDFKYFLRGLREEKGVDLQELNSMPSEECLRTIGSVDMDEFDVIAIGRTV
;
A
#
# COMPACT_ATOMS: atom_id res chain seq x y z
N MET A 1 -8.50 -5.07 -11.18
CA MET A 1 -9.21 -4.08 -10.32
C MET A 1 -9.48 -4.66 -8.93
N GLU A 2 -9.91 -5.92 -8.82
CA GLU A 2 -10.00 -6.63 -7.53
C GLU A 2 -8.64 -6.86 -6.87
N ASP A 3 -7.59 -7.17 -7.66
CA ASP A 3 -6.27 -7.53 -7.13
C ASP A 3 -5.57 -6.41 -6.34
N ASP A 4 -5.92 -5.15 -6.58
CA ASP A 4 -5.32 -3.99 -5.91
C ASP A 4 -6.28 -3.28 -4.94
N LEU A 5 -7.47 -3.84 -4.71
CA LEU A 5 -8.50 -3.18 -3.89
C LEU A 5 -7.99 -2.90 -2.46
N ARG A 6 -7.19 -3.82 -1.92
CA ARG A 6 -6.54 -3.65 -0.61
C ARG A 6 -5.62 -2.43 -0.58
N TYR A 7 -4.83 -2.22 -1.63
CA TYR A 7 -3.88 -1.12 -1.72
C TYR A 7 -4.61 0.20 -1.95
N LEU A 8 -5.65 0.20 -2.78
CA LEU A 8 -6.49 1.37 -2.99
C LEU A 8 -7.13 1.84 -1.67
N LEU A 9 -7.71 0.93 -0.88
CA LEU A 9 -8.35 1.26 0.40
C LEU A 9 -7.33 1.70 1.46
N LEU A 10 -6.21 0.99 1.59
CA LEU A 10 -5.14 1.35 2.51
C LEU A 10 -4.56 2.73 2.16
N GLY A 11 -4.30 2.97 0.86
CA GLY A 11 -3.82 4.24 0.34
C GLY A 11 -4.77 5.39 0.63
N TYR A 12 -6.05 5.22 0.29
CA TYR A 12 -7.10 6.19 0.59
C TYR A 12 -7.14 6.53 2.08
N ARG A 13 -7.14 5.52 2.95
CA ARG A 13 -7.19 5.71 4.40
C ARG A 13 -5.99 6.51 4.92
N LYS A 14 -4.78 6.17 4.46
CA LYS A 14 -3.54 6.83 4.88
C LYS A 14 -3.48 8.28 4.37
N TYR A 15 -3.85 8.49 3.11
CA TYR A 15 -3.88 9.81 2.47
C TYR A 15 -4.86 10.76 3.16
N THR A 16 -6.09 10.30 3.39
CA THR A 16 -7.15 11.07 4.06
C THR A 16 -7.01 11.11 5.59
N LYS A 17 -6.04 10.39 6.16
CA LYS A 17 -5.82 10.24 7.61
C LYS A 17 -7.06 9.76 8.38
N THR A 18 -7.88 8.94 7.74
CA THR A 18 -9.11 8.39 8.32
C THR A 18 -8.84 7.07 9.05
N THR A 19 -9.78 6.66 9.90
CA THR A 19 -9.74 5.37 10.60
C THR A 19 -10.54 4.30 9.86
N GLN A 20 -10.19 3.03 10.06
CA GLN A 20 -10.96 1.90 9.51
C GLN A 20 -12.44 1.96 9.93
N ARG A 21 -12.73 2.45 11.15
CA ARG A 21 -14.09 2.59 11.67
C ARG A 21 -14.90 3.65 10.94
N GLU A 22 -14.29 4.78 10.60
CA GLU A 22 -14.95 5.82 9.81
C GLU A 22 -15.25 5.34 8.39
N LEU A 23 -14.30 4.67 7.75
CA LEU A 23 -14.48 4.15 6.39
C LEU A 23 -15.51 3.01 6.33
N ALA A 24 -15.54 2.13 7.32
CA ALA A 24 -16.57 1.10 7.45
C ALA A 24 -17.97 1.73 7.55
N LYS A 25 -18.12 2.82 8.32
CA LYS A 25 -19.38 3.58 8.40
C LYS A 25 -19.74 4.23 7.07
N THR A 26 -18.79 4.87 6.40
CA THR A 26 -19.02 5.53 5.08
C THR A 26 -19.44 4.53 4.02
N LEU A 27 -18.85 3.34 4.01
CA LEU A 27 -19.20 2.26 3.07
C LEU A 27 -20.45 1.47 3.50
N ASP A 28 -20.98 1.74 4.69
CA ASP A 28 -22.10 1.03 5.31
C ASP A 28 -21.87 -0.49 5.35
N ILE A 29 -20.71 -0.85 5.92
CA ILE A 29 -20.29 -2.24 6.13
C ILE A 29 -19.78 -2.46 7.56
N PRO A 30 -19.81 -3.69 8.08
CA PRO A 30 -19.16 -4.00 9.34
C PRO A 30 -17.65 -3.70 9.33
N LEU A 31 -17.11 -3.31 10.48
CA LEU A 31 -15.67 -3.03 10.62
C LEU A 31 -14.82 -4.24 10.20
N TYR A 32 -15.20 -5.45 10.58
CA TYR A 32 -14.45 -6.65 10.22
C TYR A 32 -14.40 -6.86 8.70
N THR A 33 -15.46 -6.48 7.97
CA THR A 33 -15.50 -6.54 6.50
C THR A 33 -14.52 -5.54 5.91
N TYR A 34 -14.50 -4.31 6.42
CA TYR A 34 -13.53 -3.30 6.00
C TYR A 34 -12.09 -3.77 6.26
N THR A 35 -11.82 -4.28 7.46
CA THR A 35 -10.49 -4.81 7.81
C THR A 35 -10.08 -5.95 6.88
N ALA A 36 -11.00 -6.88 6.56
CA ALA A 36 -10.74 -7.97 5.63
C ALA A 36 -10.43 -7.49 4.19
N LEU A 37 -11.08 -6.40 3.74
CA LEU A 37 -10.78 -5.77 2.45
C LEU A 37 -9.39 -5.13 2.45
N GLU A 38 -9.04 -4.38 3.51
CA GLU A 38 -7.75 -3.68 3.60
C GLU A 38 -6.56 -4.63 3.73
N ILE A 39 -6.73 -5.82 4.33
CA ILE A 39 -5.68 -6.85 4.38
C ILE A 39 -5.70 -7.81 3.17
N GLY A 40 -6.68 -7.68 2.28
CA GLY A 40 -6.83 -8.53 1.10
C GLY A 40 -7.27 -9.97 1.38
N SER A 41 -7.87 -10.25 2.55
CA SER A 41 -8.44 -11.58 2.87
C SER A 41 -9.89 -11.73 2.40
N PHE A 42 -10.54 -10.63 2.02
CA PHE A 42 -11.90 -10.62 1.50
C PHE A 42 -11.93 -10.94 0.00
N LYS A 43 -12.29 -12.17 -0.35
CA LYS A 43 -12.08 -12.72 -1.71
C LYS A 43 -12.95 -12.10 -2.80
N GLN A 44 -14.21 -11.76 -2.52
CA GLN A 44 -15.17 -11.31 -3.55
C GLN A 44 -16.14 -10.26 -3.00
N PRO A 45 -15.78 -8.97 -3.08
CA PRO A 45 -16.69 -7.85 -2.79
C PRO A 45 -17.92 -7.90 -3.71
N SER A 46 -19.10 -7.53 -3.18
CA SER A 46 -20.28 -7.38 -4.04
C SER A 46 -20.11 -6.20 -4.98
N GLU A 47 -20.75 -6.24 -6.16
CA GLU A 47 -20.72 -5.13 -7.12
C GLU A 47 -21.19 -3.81 -6.50
N HIS A 48 -22.18 -3.88 -5.60
CA HIS A 48 -22.65 -2.72 -4.86
C HIS A 48 -21.55 -2.10 -3.99
N LEU A 49 -20.77 -2.92 -3.30
CA LEU A 49 -19.65 -2.46 -2.48
C LEU A 49 -18.52 -1.90 -3.35
N LEU A 50 -18.20 -2.55 -4.46
CA LEU A 50 -17.23 -2.03 -5.43
C LEU A 50 -17.65 -0.66 -5.97
N SER A 51 -18.94 -0.49 -6.28
CA SER A 51 -19.47 0.81 -6.72
C SER A 51 -19.33 1.89 -5.64
N LYS A 52 -19.55 1.56 -4.36
CA LYS A 52 -19.34 2.51 -3.25
C LYS A 52 -17.87 2.89 -3.12
N ILE A 53 -16.96 1.90 -3.18
CA ILE A 53 -15.51 2.14 -3.10
C ILE A 53 -15.04 2.99 -4.28
N LYS A 54 -15.56 2.73 -5.49
CA LYS A 54 -15.29 3.55 -6.67
C LYS A 54 -15.77 4.98 -6.47
N GLY A 55 -16.98 5.18 -5.92
CA GLY A 55 -17.49 6.50 -5.59
C GLY A 55 -16.60 7.24 -4.58
N LEU A 56 -16.15 6.54 -3.53
CA LEU A 56 -15.26 7.09 -2.50
C LEU A 56 -13.91 7.57 -3.07
N THR A 57 -13.41 6.90 -4.11
CA THR A 57 -12.06 7.13 -4.66
C THR A 57 -12.07 7.86 -6.01
N THR A 58 -13.23 8.26 -6.52
CA THR A 58 -13.38 8.85 -7.88
C THR A 58 -12.69 10.21 -8.02
N GLU A 59 -12.61 11.00 -6.96
CA GLU A 59 -12.00 12.34 -7.00
C GLU A 59 -10.46 12.31 -6.88
N PHE A 60 -9.88 11.12 -6.70
CA PHE A 60 -8.45 10.92 -6.49
C PHE A 60 -7.83 10.16 -7.64
N ASP A 61 -6.52 10.34 -7.83
CA ASP A 61 -5.74 9.45 -8.67
C ASP A 61 -5.65 8.08 -8.00
N GLN A 62 -6.36 7.11 -8.56
CA GLN A 62 -6.43 5.76 -7.99
C GLN A 62 -5.10 5.03 -8.04
N ASP A 63 -4.25 5.29 -9.03
CA ASP A 63 -2.95 4.65 -9.14
C ASP A 63 -1.99 5.26 -8.10
N ASP A 64 -2.06 6.57 -7.88
CA ASP A 64 -1.34 7.22 -6.79
C ASP A 64 -1.74 6.65 -5.42
N LEU A 65 -3.04 6.49 -5.17
CA LEU A 65 -3.53 5.86 -3.94
C LEU A 65 -3.04 4.42 -3.80
N LYS A 66 -3.06 3.62 -4.87
CA LYS A 66 -2.53 2.25 -4.84
C LYS A 66 -1.03 2.24 -4.51
N HIS A 67 -0.24 3.15 -5.07
CA HIS A 67 1.19 3.25 -4.76
C HIS A 67 1.41 3.60 -3.29
N ILE A 68 0.70 4.59 -2.75
CA ILE A 68 0.76 4.92 -1.32
C ILE A 68 0.41 3.69 -0.48
N GLY A 69 -0.70 3.02 -0.80
CA GLY A 69 -1.16 1.83 -0.10
C GLY A 69 -0.15 0.70 -0.14
N ARG A 70 0.41 0.40 -1.31
CA ARG A 70 1.44 -0.63 -1.50
C ARG A 70 2.71 -0.30 -0.72
N GLY A 71 3.16 0.95 -0.72
CA GLY A 71 4.32 1.39 0.06
C GLY A 71 4.12 1.19 1.56
N TYR A 72 2.96 1.57 2.09
CA TYR A 72 2.61 1.29 3.50
C TYR A 72 2.58 -0.20 3.79
N TRP A 73 2.00 -1.00 2.89
CA TRP A 73 1.93 -2.44 3.05
C TRP A 73 3.33 -3.07 3.08
N ILE A 74 4.23 -2.72 2.14
CA ILE A 74 5.62 -3.21 2.14
C ILE A 74 6.33 -2.84 3.45
N LYS A 75 6.18 -1.59 3.90
CA LYS A 75 6.79 -1.13 5.14
C LYS A 75 6.28 -1.92 6.35
N ASP A 76 4.98 -2.18 6.42
CA ASP A 76 4.36 -2.91 7.53
C ASP A 76 4.72 -4.42 7.47
N GLU A 77 4.78 -5.02 6.28
CA GLU A 77 5.09 -6.44 6.06
C GLU A 77 6.58 -6.75 6.34
N VAL A 78 7.49 -5.90 5.85
CA VAL A 78 8.94 -6.08 6.04
C VAL A 78 9.36 -5.60 7.44
N GLY A 79 8.64 -4.65 8.02
CA GLY A 79 8.85 -4.21 9.41
C GLY A 79 10.28 -3.75 9.69
N PRO A 80 10.99 -4.32 10.69
CA PRO A 80 12.36 -3.93 11.03
C PRO A 80 13.37 -4.09 9.89
N ASP A 81 13.09 -4.98 8.94
CA ASP A 81 13.98 -5.28 7.82
C ASP A 81 13.81 -4.33 6.64
N PHE A 82 12.92 -3.33 6.75
CA PHE A 82 12.60 -2.39 5.67
C PHE A 82 13.84 -1.64 5.14
N LYS A 83 14.83 -1.42 6.00
CA LYS A 83 16.14 -0.86 5.61
C LYS A 83 16.88 -1.70 4.56
N TYR A 84 16.72 -3.03 4.56
CA TYR A 84 17.33 -3.92 3.57
C TYR A 84 16.57 -3.90 2.25
N PHE A 85 15.24 -3.76 2.30
CA PHE A 85 14.43 -3.52 1.11
C PHE A 85 14.87 -2.24 0.39
N LEU A 86 15.04 -1.14 1.12
CA LEU A 86 15.59 0.11 0.56
C LEU A 86 16.98 -0.10 -0.06
N ARG A 87 17.85 -0.87 0.60
CA ARG A 87 19.17 -1.16 0.05
C ARG A 87 19.09 -1.91 -1.29
N GLY A 88 18.20 -2.89 -1.41
CA GLY A 88 17.94 -3.58 -2.68
C GLY A 88 17.47 -2.61 -3.77
N LEU A 89 16.61 -1.64 -3.43
CA LEU A 89 16.08 -0.67 -4.41
C LEU A 89 17.19 0.19 -5.00
N ARG A 90 18.17 0.57 -4.18
CA ARG A 90 19.36 1.30 -4.64
C ARG A 90 20.20 0.47 -5.60
N GLU A 91 20.40 -0.81 -5.27
CA GLU A 91 21.30 -1.71 -6.01
C GLU A 91 20.68 -2.15 -7.34
N GLU A 92 19.37 -2.44 -7.40
CA GLU A 92 18.71 -2.98 -8.59
C GLU A 92 18.05 -1.92 -9.48
N LYS A 93 17.38 -0.93 -8.87
CA LYS A 93 16.59 0.09 -9.60
C LYS A 93 17.29 1.45 -9.67
N GLY A 94 18.49 1.58 -9.09
CA GLY A 94 19.27 2.82 -9.12
C GLY A 94 18.65 3.96 -8.32
N VAL A 95 17.79 3.66 -7.35
CA VAL A 95 17.11 4.69 -6.56
C VAL A 95 18.09 5.36 -5.59
N ASP A 96 18.09 6.70 -5.55
CA ASP A 96 18.90 7.44 -4.60
C ASP A 96 18.28 7.40 -3.20
N LEU A 97 18.97 6.73 -2.26
CA LEU A 97 18.52 6.62 -0.88
C LEU A 97 18.63 7.94 -0.12
N GLN A 98 19.56 8.83 -0.47
CA GLN A 98 19.63 10.14 0.16
C GLN A 98 18.42 10.97 -0.23
N GLU A 99 18.03 10.93 -1.51
CA GLU A 99 16.83 11.58 -2.00
C GLU A 99 15.58 11.00 -1.31
N LEU A 100 15.40 9.67 -1.32
CA LEU A 100 14.30 8.99 -0.64
C LEU A 100 14.19 9.32 0.86
N ASN A 101 15.32 9.39 1.56
CA ASN A 101 15.35 9.71 3.00
C ASN A 101 15.07 11.20 3.27
N SER A 102 15.30 12.06 2.29
CA SER A 102 15.01 13.49 2.38
C SER A 102 13.54 13.82 2.06
N MET A 103 12.82 12.90 1.41
CA MET A 103 11.41 13.05 1.09
C MET A 103 10.51 13.01 2.33
N PRO A 104 9.36 13.72 2.32
CA PRO A 104 8.27 13.47 3.23
C PRO A 104 7.86 12.00 3.25
N SER A 105 7.45 11.48 4.41
CA SER A 105 7.14 10.04 4.57
C SER A 105 6.10 9.51 3.58
N GLU A 106 5.15 10.33 3.15
CA GLU A 106 4.14 9.91 2.18
C GLU A 106 4.72 9.80 0.77
N GLU A 107 5.50 10.78 0.33
CA GLU A 107 6.18 10.78 -0.98
C GLU A 107 7.21 9.64 -1.08
N CYS A 108 7.92 9.37 0.02
CA CYS A 108 8.79 8.21 0.15
C CYS A 108 8.02 6.90 -0.08
N LEU A 109 6.90 6.70 0.64
CA LEU A 109 6.08 5.48 0.52
C LEU A 109 5.41 5.34 -0.85
N ARG A 110 4.98 6.46 -1.44
CA ARG A 110 4.47 6.50 -2.81
C ARG A 110 5.53 6.03 -3.80
N THR A 111 6.76 6.53 -3.68
CA THR A 111 7.91 6.13 -4.53
C THR A 111 8.26 4.66 -4.33
N ILE A 112 8.21 4.16 -3.10
CA ILE A 112 8.43 2.74 -2.82
C ILE A 112 7.34 1.86 -3.45
N GLY A 113 6.07 2.26 -3.35
CA GLY A 113 4.96 1.47 -3.86
C GLY A 113 4.81 1.47 -5.38
N SER A 114 5.42 2.43 -6.08
CA SER A 114 5.44 2.47 -7.55
C SER A 114 6.49 1.54 -8.18
N VAL A 115 7.43 1.02 -7.39
CA VAL A 115 8.43 0.07 -7.87
C VAL A 115 7.83 -1.31 -8.02
N ASP A 116 8.09 -1.98 -9.14
CA ASP A 116 7.63 -3.36 -9.36
C ASP A 116 8.38 -4.35 -8.46
N MET A 117 7.64 -5.27 -7.84
CA MET A 117 8.17 -6.21 -6.82
C MET A 117 8.58 -7.55 -7.42
N ASP A 118 8.21 -7.84 -8.68
CA ASP A 118 8.54 -9.10 -9.35
C ASP A 118 10.05 -9.26 -9.63
N GLU A 119 10.85 -8.23 -9.36
CA GLU A 119 12.33 -8.30 -9.38
C GLU A 119 12.97 -8.40 -8.00
N PHE A 120 12.22 -8.28 -6.91
CA PHE A 120 12.73 -8.52 -5.57
C PHE A 120 12.68 -10.02 -5.25
N ASP A 121 13.59 -10.78 -5.87
CA ASP A 121 14.18 -11.88 -5.12
C ASP A 121 14.77 -11.22 -3.87
N VAL A 122 14.17 -11.45 -2.71
CA VAL A 122 14.75 -11.06 -1.41
C VAL A 122 16.12 -11.72 -1.39
N ILE A 123 17.14 -11.03 -1.90
CA ILE A 123 18.47 -11.58 -1.92
C ILE A 123 18.79 -11.70 -0.45
N ALA A 124 18.89 -12.95 0.00
CA ALA A 124 19.23 -13.32 1.35
C ALA A 124 20.70 -12.95 1.67
N ILE A 125 21.13 -11.72 1.34
CA ILE A 125 22.43 -11.12 1.66
C ILE A 125 22.50 -10.77 3.16
N GLY A 126 21.46 -11.08 3.94
CA GLY A 126 21.49 -11.04 5.41
C GLY A 126 21.80 -12.37 6.09
N ARG A 127 21.84 -13.49 5.36
CA ARG A 127 22.22 -14.81 5.89
C ARG A 127 23.47 -15.33 5.17
N THR A 128 24.52 -14.53 5.17
CA THR A 128 25.87 -15.09 5.03
C THR A 128 26.45 -15.20 6.43
N VAL A 129 26.76 -16.46 6.77
CA VAL A 129 27.32 -16.98 8.03
C VAL A 129 28.57 -16.21 8.47
#